data_AF-A0A844CSC3-F1
#
_entry.id   AF-A0A844CSC3-F1
#
_cell.length_a   1.000
_cell.length_b   1.000
_cell.length_c   1.000
_cell.angle_alpha   90.00
_cell.angle_beta   90.00
_cell.angle_gamma   90.00
#
_symmetry.space_group_name_H-M   'P 1'
#
loop_
_entity.id
_entity.type
_entity.pdbx_description
1 polymer ?
#
loop_
_entity_poly.entity_id
_entity_poly.type
_entity_poly.pdbx_seq_one_letter_code
_entity_poly.pdbx_strand_id
1 'polypeptide(L)'
;MKTKSLMITAGLMSMMSVAAFAQNPVAQVQQDNAQIRQDSKQIHQDTREIKHDNAVIAVKKGEVAAGKQQLHAEKQETRALAHAEHVELKKGDIAGAAQLDQARRNEQQAVQQQKQEIKHDQKVIAHRSVDKHATQVARQEDKVERHVDTAKRDHDANKI
;
A
#
# COMPACT_ATOMS: atom_id res chain seq x y z
N MET A 1 -10.94 19.64 15.08
CA MET A 1 -9.64 19.95 14.46
C MET A 1 -8.56 19.70 15.50
N LYS A 2 -7.59 18.83 15.24
CA LYS A 2 -6.47 18.58 16.14
C LYS A 2 -5.19 18.64 15.31
N THR A 3 -4.53 19.78 15.38
CA THR A 3 -3.16 20.02 14.89
C THR A 3 -2.19 19.26 15.80
N LYS A 4 -1.36 18.40 15.22
CA LYS A 4 -0.19 17.85 15.91
C LYS A 4 1.04 18.56 15.37
N SER A 5 1.53 19.50 16.19
CA SER A 5 2.78 20.20 16.00
C SER A 5 3.95 19.23 15.99
N LEU A 6 4.87 19.46 15.05
CA LEU A 6 6.26 19.05 15.10
C LEU A 6 6.82 19.28 16.52
N MET A 7 7.38 18.23 17.12
CA MET A 7 8.47 18.37 18.09
C MET A 7 9.76 17.94 17.39
N ILE A 8 10.50 18.95 16.97
CA ILE A 8 11.95 18.90 16.80
C ILE A 8 12.51 18.98 18.22
N THR A 9 13.10 17.91 18.73
CA THR A 9 14.10 17.98 19.80
C THR A 9 14.79 16.64 20.00
N ALA A 10 16.11 16.72 20.24
CA ALA A 10 17.00 15.68 20.73
C ALA A 10 17.60 14.71 19.69
N GLY A 11 18.67 15.18 19.04
CA GLY A 11 19.67 14.33 18.40
C GLY A 11 21.03 15.05 18.36
N LEU A 12 21.72 15.07 19.51
CA LEU A 12 23.13 15.43 19.73
C LEU A 12 23.86 16.25 18.65
N MET A 13 23.90 17.57 18.86
CA MET A 13 25.00 18.42 18.39
C MET A 13 26.27 18.09 19.19
N SER A 14 27.04 17.10 18.74
CA SER A 14 28.42 16.90 19.18
C SER A 14 29.34 17.68 18.24
N MET A 15 29.61 18.93 18.59
CA MET A 15 30.78 19.65 18.06
C MET A 15 32.03 18.94 18.57
N MET A 16 32.65 18.11 17.73
CA MET A 16 34.02 17.63 17.94
C MET A 16 34.94 18.35 16.96
N SER A 17 35.73 19.23 17.56
CA SER A 17 37.04 19.74 17.17
C SER A 17 37.61 19.22 15.85
N VAL A 18 37.98 20.18 14.98
CA VAL A 18 38.86 19.98 13.84
C VAL A 18 40.20 19.44 14.34
N ALA A 19 40.36 18.12 14.34
CA ALA A 19 41.64 17.46 14.39
C ALA A 19 41.87 16.86 13.00
N ALA A 20 42.87 17.38 12.29
CA ALA A 20 43.41 16.76 11.09
C ALA A 20 44.08 15.44 11.50
N PHE A 21 43.27 14.41 11.74
CA PHE A 21 43.76 13.05 11.82
C PHE A 21 44.00 12.58 10.39
N ALA A 22 45.25 12.23 10.08
CA ALA A 22 45.57 11.42 8.93
C ALA A 22 44.64 10.19 8.94
N GLN A 23 43.59 10.20 8.12
CA GLN A 23 42.73 9.05 7.93
C GLN A 23 43.62 7.95 7.36
N ASN A 24 43.87 6.91 8.15
CA ASN A 24 44.50 5.71 7.62
C ASN A 24 43.55 5.16 6.53
N PRO A 25 43.91 5.21 5.24
CA PRO A 25 42.98 4.90 4.15
C PRO A 25 42.43 3.48 4.28
N VAL A 26 43.20 2.57 4.89
CA VAL A 26 42.76 1.20 5.19
C VAL A 26 41.61 1.17 6.20
N ALA A 27 41.63 2.03 7.23
CA ALA A 27 40.56 2.10 8.22
C ALA A 27 39.26 2.67 7.62
N GLN A 28 39.37 3.69 6.75
CA GLN A 28 38.23 4.24 6.01
C GLN A 28 37.58 3.19 5.10
N VAL A 29 38.39 2.44 4.33
CA VAL A 29 37.89 1.37 3.46
C VAL A 29 37.20 0.26 4.27
N GLN A 30 37.70 -0.06 5.46
CA GLN A 30 37.05 -1.04 6.34
C GLN A 30 35.69 -0.57 6.84
N GLN A 31 35.57 0.71 7.23
CA GLN A 31 34.32 1.32 7.64
C GLN A 31 33.30 1.38 6.50
N ASP A 32 33.72 1.83 5.31
CA ASP A 32 32.87 1.87 4.12
C ASP A 32 32.37 0.47 3.74
N ASN A 33 33.23 -0.54 3.80
CA ASN A 33 32.84 -1.93 3.54
C ASN A 33 31.83 -2.46 4.58
N ALA A 34 31.93 -2.04 5.83
CA ALA A 34 30.94 -2.39 6.85
C ALA A 34 29.58 -1.75 6.53
N GLN A 35 29.56 -0.47 6.15
CA GLN A 35 28.35 0.25 5.75
C GLN A 35 27.70 -0.39 4.51
N ILE A 36 28.49 -0.67 3.46
CA ILE A 36 27.99 -1.33 2.22
C ILE A 36 27.30 -2.66 2.54
N ARG A 37 27.87 -3.46 3.46
CA ARG A 37 27.26 -4.73 3.89
C ARG A 37 25.94 -4.51 4.62
N GLN A 38 25.84 -3.48 5.45
CA GLN A 38 24.60 -3.14 6.15
C GLN A 38 23.53 -2.66 5.14
N ASP A 39 23.89 -1.75 4.25
CA ASP A 39 23.02 -1.24 3.19
C ASP A 39 22.50 -2.36 2.30
N SER A 40 23.37 -3.30 1.91
CA SER A 40 22.99 -4.46 1.09
C SER A 40 21.95 -5.32 1.81
N LYS A 41 22.09 -5.52 3.13
CA LYS A 41 21.08 -6.23 3.94
C LYS A 41 19.75 -5.48 3.95
N GLN A 42 19.78 -4.15 4.14
CA GLN A 42 18.57 -3.33 4.15
C GLN A 42 17.85 -3.38 2.79
N ILE A 43 18.58 -3.19 1.68
CA ILE A 43 18.03 -3.27 0.32
C ILE A 43 17.37 -4.64 0.07
N HIS A 44 17.99 -5.73 0.54
CA HIS A 44 17.39 -7.06 0.43
C HIS A 44 16.11 -7.20 1.24
N GLN A 45 16.03 -6.62 2.45
CA GLN A 45 14.82 -6.62 3.27
C GLN A 45 13.71 -5.83 2.58
N ASP A 46 13.97 -4.59 2.17
CA ASP A 46 12.97 -3.75 1.50
C ASP A 46 12.50 -4.37 0.17
N THR A 47 13.40 -5.06 -0.54
CA THR A 47 13.04 -5.78 -1.77
C THR A 47 12.07 -6.93 -1.48
N ARG A 48 12.26 -7.65 -0.37
CA ARG A 48 11.33 -8.70 0.05
C ARG A 48 9.98 -8.11 0.45
N GLU A 49 9.98 -6.99 1.18
CA GLU A 49 8.76 -6.28 1.57
C GLU A 49 7.95 -5.83 0.34
N ILE A 50 8.59 -5.13 -0.61
CA ILE A 50 7.93 -4.71 -1.86
C ILE A 50 7.37 -5.91 -2.63
N LYS A 51 8.11 -7.03 -2.71
CA LYS A 51 7.63 -8.25 -3.37
C LYS A 51 6.41 -8.82 -2.66
N HIS A 52 6.44 -8.86 -1.34
CA HIS A 52 5.30 -9.29 -0.53
C HIS A 52 4.07 -8.40 -0.77
N ASP A 53 4.21 -7.07 -0.71
CA ASP A 53 3.10 -6.15 -0.94
C ASP A 53 2.55 -6.28 -2.36
N ASN A 54 3.40 -6.47 -3.37
CA ASN A 54 2.96 -6.74 -4.73
C ASN A 54 2.12 -8.02 -4.83
N ALA A 55 2.52 -9.10 -4.13
CA ALA A 55 1.76 -10.34 -4.10
C ALA A 55 0.39 -10.14 -3.45
N VAL A 56 0.33 -9.46 -2.30
CA VAL A 56 -0.92 -9.14 -1.60
C VAL A 56 -1.84 -8.28 -2.48
N ILE A 57 -1.30 -7.24 -3.11
CA ILE A 57 -2.05 -6.37 -4.03
C ILE A 57 -2.60 -7.18 -5.21
N ALA A 58 -1.81 -8.09 -5.79
CA ALA A 58 -2.24 -8.90 -6.91
C ALA A 58 -3.41 -9.82 -6.54
N VAL A 59 -3.32 -10.52 -5.40
CA VAL A 59 -4.40 -11.37 -4.88
C VAL A 59 -5.66 -10.54 -4.65
N LYS A 60 -5.55 -9.43 -3.91
CA LYS A 60 -6.70 -8.56 -3.61
C LYS A 60 -7.33 -7.96 -4.87
N LYS A 61 -6.53 -7.63 -5.89
CA LYS A 61 -7.07 -7.19 -7.19
C LYS A 61 -7.88 -8.29 -7.89
N GLY A 62 -7.42 -9.54 -7.81
CA GLY A 62 -8.15 -10.71 -8.28
C GLY A 62 -9.48 -10.89 -7.56
N GLU A 63 -9.48 -10.82 -6.23
CA GLU A 63 -10.70 -10.91 -5.40
C GLU A 63 -11.69 -9.79 -5.73
N VAL A 64 -11.21 -8.55 -5.88
CA VAL A 64 -12.05 -7.42 -6.32
C VAL A 64 -12.64 -7.65 -7.71
N ALA A 65 -11.89 -8.23 -8.64
CA ALA A 65 -12.38 -8.51 -9.99
C ALA A 65 -13.45 -9.61 -9.97
N ALA A 66 -13.20 -10.71 -9.26
CA ALA A 66 -14.16 -11.79 -9.08
C ALA A 66 -15.44 -11.31 -8.38
N GLY A 67 -15.30 -10.58 -7.27
CA GLY A 67 -16.43 -10.00 -6.54
C GLY A 67 -17.25 -9.04 -7.41
N LYS A 68 -16.61 -8.24 -8.27
CA LYS A 68 -17.35 -7.39 -9.23
C LYS A 68 -18.15 -8.21 -10.24
N GLN A 69 -17.60 -9.32 -10.74
CA GLN A 69 -18.31 -10.19 -11.68
C GLN A 69 -19.54 -10.83 -11.03
N GLN A 70 -19.37 -11.37 -9.82
CA GLN A 70 -20.48 -11.91 -9.03
C GLN A 70 -21.56 -10.85 -8.74
N LEU A 71 -21.15 -9.66 -8.29
CA LEU A 71 -22.04 -8.53 -8.07
C LEU A 71 -22.83 -8.12 -9.32
N HIS A 72 -22.24 -8.27 -10.49
CA HIS A 72 -22.94 -8.02 -11.75
C HIS A 72 -24.00 -9.07 -12.03
N ALA A 73 -23.73 -10.36 -11.76
CA ALA A 73 -24.70 -11.44 -11.91
C ALA A 73 -25.88 -11.29 -10.93
N GLU A 74 -25.61 -11.12 -9.63
CA GLU A 74 -26.62 -10.96 -8.58
C GLU A 74 -27.54 -9.76 -8.83
N LYS A 75 -26.99 -8.66 -9.38
CA LYS A 75 -27.80 -7.51 -9.80
C LYS A 75 -28.78 -7.83 -10.92
N GLN A 76 -28.42 -8.72 -11.85
CA GLN A 76 -29.36 -9.15 -12.89
C GLN A 76 -30.46 -10.04 -12.31
N GLU A 77 -30.12 -10.92 -11.36
CA GLU A 77 -31.10 -11.73 -10.64
C GLU A 77 -32.08 -10.87 -9.84
N THR A 78 -31.58 -9.86 -9.13
CA THR A 78 -32.41 -8.87 -8.42
C THR A 78 -33.38 -8.15 -9.38
N ARG A 79 -32.93 -7.82 -10.60
CA ARG A 79 -33.79 -7.21 -11.63
C ARG A 79 -34.82 -8.19 -12.17
N ALA A 80 -34.44 -9.45 -12.40
CA ALA A 80 -35.37 -10.48 -12.83
C ALA A 80 -36.47 -10.70 -11.78
N LEU A 81 -36.13 -10.73 -10.49
CA LEU A 81 -37.09 -10.78 -9.40
C LEU A 81 -38.03 -9.57 -9.39
N ALA A 82 -37.49 -8.36 -9.58
CA ALA A 82 -38.32 -7.14 -9.66
C ALA A 82 -39.29 -7.18 -10.85
N HIS A 83 -38.86 -7.72 -12.00
CA HIS A 83 -39.74 -7.89 -13.16
C HIS A 83 -40.82 -8.94 -12.90
N ALA A 84 -40.47 -10.07 -12.30
CA ALA A 84 -41.43 -11.12 -11.92
C ALA A 84 -42.46 -10.58 -10.90
N GLU A 85 -42.00 -9.85 -9.88
CA GLU A 85 -42.84 -9.17 -8.88
C GLU A 85 -43.88 -8.27 -9.58
N HIS A 86 -43.43 -7.42 -10.51
CA HIS A 86 -44.31 -6.54 -11.27
C HIS A 86 -45.33 -7.29 -12.13
N VAL A 87 -44.95 -8.44 -12.71
CA VAL A 87 -45.86 -9.27 -13.49
C VAL A 87 -46.96 -9.88 -12.61
N GLU A 88 -46.62 -10.38 -11.42
CA GLU A 88 -47.60 -10.92 -10.48
C GLU A 88 -48.55 -9.84 -9.94
N LEU A 89 -48.02 -8.65 -9.62
CA LEU A 89 -48.84 -7.49 -9.25
C LEU A 89 -49.83 -7.13 -10.37
N LYS A 90 -49.41 -7.18 -11.63
CA LYS A 90 -50.29 -6.90 -12.78
C LYS A 90 -51.38 -7.95 -12.96
N LYS A 91 -51.14 -9.20 -12.59
CA LYS A 91 -52.14 -10.28 -12.59
C LYS A 91 -53.09 -10.21 -11.39
N GLY A 92 -52.79 -9.36 -10.40
CA GLY A 92 -53.54 -9.27 -9.15
C GLY A 92 -53.15 -10.32 -8.10
N ASP A 93 -52.07 -11.08 -8.33
CA ASP A 93 -51.56 -12.03 -7.33
C ASP A 93 -50.63 -11.32 -6.35
N ILE A 94 -51.23 -10.79 -5.28
CA ILE A 94 -50.53 -10.06 -4.23
C ILE A 94 -49.66 -11.02 -3.38
N ALA A 95 -50.08 -12.27 -3.20
CA ALA A 95 -49.35 -13.24 -2.38
C ALA A 95 -48.04 -13.67 -3.07
N GLY A 96 -48.11 -13.97 -4.37
CA GLY A 96 -46.93 -14.26 -5.18
C GLY A 96 -45.97 -13.07 -5.26
N ALA A 97 -46.50 -11.86 -5.45
CA ALA A 97 -45.69 -10.64 -5.46
C ALA A 97 -44.98 -10.38 -4.12
N ALA A 98 -45.65 -10.60 -2.99
CA ALA A 98 -45.05 -10.41 -1.66
C ALA A 98 -43.88 -11.37 -1.40
N GLN A 99 -43.99 -12.63 -1.85
CA GLN A 99 -42.88 -13.59 -1.78
C GLN A 99 -41.68 -13.15 -2.61
N LEU A 100 -41.93 -12.62 -3.82
CA LEU A 100 -40.87 -12.09 -4.70
C LEU A 100 -40.22 -10.82 -4.14
N ASP A 101 -40.99 -9.91 -3.53
CA ASP A 101 -40.42 -8.74 -2.82
C ASP A 101 -39.50 -9.19 -1.68
N GLN A 102 -39.94 -10.17 -0.88
CA GLN A 102 -39.12 -10.71 0.21
C GLN A 102 -37.82 -11.34 -0.32
N ALA A 103 -37.90 -12.17 -1.37
CA ALA A 103 -36.72 -12.74 -2.01
C ALA A 103 -35.78 -11.65 -2.56
N ARG A 104 -36.32 -10.64 -3.23
CA ARG A 104 -35.56 -9.50 -3.76
C ARG A 104 -34.88 -8.70 -2.66
N ARG A 105 -35.52 -8.50 -1.51
CA ARG A 105 -34.92 -7.80 -0.36
C ARG A 105 -33.77 -8.59 0.24
N ASN A 106 -33.90 -9.91 0.36
CA ASN A 106 -32.83 -10.78 0.82
C ASN A 106 -31.63 -10.71 -0.14
N GLU A 107 -31.89 -10.78 -1.45
CA GLU A 107 -30.86 -10.64 -2.48
C GLU A 107 -30.17 -9.28 -2.43
N GLN A 108 -30.94 -8.20 -2.23
CA GLN A 108 -30.38 -6.86 -2.06
C GLN A 108 -29.47 -6.76 -0.84
N GLN A 109 -29.77 -7.44 0.27
CA GLN A 109 -28.89 -7.46 1.43
C GLN A 109 -27.55 -8.14 1.12
N ALA A 110 -27.57 -9.29 0.43
CA ALA A 110 -26.37 -9.99 -0.02
C ALA A 110 -25.51 -9.09 -0.94
N VAL A 111 -26.14 -8.45 -1.94
CA VAL A 111 -25.52 -7.48 -2.84
C VAL A 111 -24.86 -6.32 -2.07
N GLN A 112 -25.47 -5.85 -0.98
CA GLN A 112 -24.87 -4.79 -0.16
C GLN A 112 -23.67 -5.29 0.63
N GLN A 113 -23.73 -6.50 1.20
CA GLN A 113 -22.60 -7.10 1.92
C GLN A 113 -21.40 -7.27 0.98
N GLN A 114 -21.60 -7.85 -0.19
CA GLN A 114 -20.55 -8.05 -1.19
C GLN A 114 -19.92 -6.71 -1.66
N LYS A 115 -20.72 -5.64 -1.80
CA LYS A 115 -20.18 -4.30 -2.07
C LYS A 115 -19.26 -3.80 -0.96
N GLN A 116 -19.58 -4.06 0.31
CA GLN A 116 -18.73 -3.65 1.43
C GLN A 116 -17.43 -4.45 1.43
N GLU A 117 -17.47 -5.74 1.12
CA GLU A 117 -16.28 -6.60 0.99
C GLU A 117 -15.36 -6.10 -0.13
N ILE A 118 -15.90 -5.86 -1.33
CA ILE A 118 -15.14 -5.29 -2.46
C ILE A 118 -14.49 -3.95 -2.05
N LYS A 119 -15.23 -3.09 -1.33
CA LYS A 119 -14.72 -1.80 -0.86
C LYS A 119 -13.62 -1.98 0.18
N HIS A 120 -13.76 -2.96 1.07
CA HIS A 120 -12.73 -3.32 2.03
C HIS A 120 -11.44 -3.75 1.33
N ASP A 121 -11.53 -4.66 0.36
CA ASP A 121 -10.36 -5.12 -0.39
C ASP A 121 -9.69 -4.01 -1.20
N GLN A 122 -10.49 -3.10 -1.78
CA GLN A 122 -9.97 -1.88 -2.40
C GLN A 122 -9.18 -1.00 -1.43
N LYS A 123 -9.64 -0.86 -0.18
CA LYS A 123 -8.88 -0.14 0.85
C LYS A 123 -7.59 -0.86 1.21
N VAL A 124 -7.62 -2.19 1.35
CA VAL A 124 -6.41 -2.99 1.60
C VAL A 124 -5.38 -2.77 0.50
N ILE A 125 -5.81 -2.81 -0.77
CA ILE A 125 -4.94 -2.52 -1.92
C ILE A 125 -4.35 -1.10 -1.82
N ALA A 126 -5.18 -0.11 -1.49
CA ALA A 126 -4.74 1.27 -1.38
C ALA A 126 -3.68 1.45 -0.30
N HIS A 127 -3.93 0.92 0.91
CA HIS A 127 -2.97 0.96 2.01
C HIS A 127 -1.64 0.28 1.63
N ARG A 128 -1.70 -0.95 1.11
CA ARG A 128 -0.50 -1.66 0.66
C ARG A 128 0.26 -0.94 -0.46
N SER A 129 -0.46 -0.24 -1.32
CA SER A 129 0.17 0.55 -2.38
C SER A 129 0.90 1.77 -1.82
N VAL A 130 0.34 2.40 -0.78
CA VAL A 130 0.98 3.50 -0.05
C VAL A 130 2.22 3.02 0.70
N ASP A 131 2.11 1.91 1.46
CA ASP A 131 3.22 1.34 2.22
C ASP A 131 4.39 1.01 1.28
N LYS A 132 4.10 0.28 0.19
CA LYS A 132 5.09 -0.01 -0.86
C LYS A 132 5.74 1.26 -1.42
N HIS A 133 4.95 2.31 -1.67
CA HIS A 133 5.48 3.57 -2.19
C HIS A 133 6.38 4.26 -1.17
N ALA A 134 6.01 4.27 0.11
CA ALA A 134 6.85 4.80 1.18
C ALA A 134 8.22 4.07 1.23
N THR A 135 8.22 2.74 1.16
CA THR A 135 9.47 1.95 1.09
C THR A 135 10.30 2.29 -0.16
N GLN A 136 9.66 2.59 -1.29
CA GLN A 136 10.37 3.00 -2.52
C GLN A 136 10.98 4.40 -2.40
N VAL A 137 10.25 5.35 -1.81
CA VAL A 137 10.73 6.72 -1.58
C VAL A 137 11.90 6.72 -0.63
N ALA A 138 11.79 6.05 0.53
CA ALA A 138 12.88 5.94 1.50
C ALA A 138 14.17 5.40 0.85
N ARG A 139 14.06 4.35 0.04
CA ARG A 139 15.21 3.81 -0.71
C ARG A 139 15.81 4.82 -1.68
N GLN A 140 14.97 5.60 -2.34
CA GLN A 140 15.43 6.60 -3.31
C GLN A 140 16.12 7.77 -2.60
N GLU A 141 15.60 8.20 -1.44
CA GLU A 141 16.21 9.23 -0.59
C GLU A 141 17.60 8.77 -0.11
N ASP A 142 17.71 7.57 0.46
CA ASP A 142 18.99 6.97 0.87
C ASP A 142 19.99 6.86 -0.31
N LYS A 143 19.50 6.59 -1.52
CA LYS A 143 20.34 6.55 -2.72
C LYS A 143 20.87 7.94 -3.07
N VAL A 144 20.02 8.97 -3.02
CA VAL A 144 20.42 10.35 -3.31
C VAL A 144 21.43 10.85 -2.29
N GLU A 145 21.21 10.61 -1.00
CA GLU A 145 22.13 11.00 0.07
C GLU A 145 23.52 10.41 -0.15
N ARG A 146 23.61 9.09 -0.44
CA ARG A 146 24.88 8.43 -0.77
C ARG A 146 25.57 9.01 -2.01
N HIS A 147 24.81 9.39 -3.03
CA HIS A 147 25.38 10.04 -4.22
C HIS A 147 25.98 11.41 -3.89
N VAL A 148 25.29 12.19 -3.05
CA VAL A 148 25.79 13.49 -2.58
C VAL A 148 27.08 13.32 -1.77
N ASP A 149 27.11 12.35 -0.85
CA ASP A 149 28.29 12.11 -0.02
C ASP A 149 29.48 11.58 -0.83
N THR A 150 29.23 10.71 -1.81
CA THR A 150 30.26 10.26 -2.74
C THR A 150 30.82 11.43 -3.55
N ALA A 151 29.97 12.28 -4.11
CA ALA A 151 30.41 13.45 -4.87
C ALA A 151 31.24 14.43 -4.02
N LYS A 152 30.89 14.64 -2.74
CA LYS A 152 31.70 15.45 -1.82
C LYS A 152 33.08 14.84 -1.58
N ARG A 153 33.15 13.54 -1.30
CA ARG A 153 34.42 12.84 -1.09
C ARG A 153 35.33 12.92 -2.31
N ASP A 154 34.79 12.69 -3.50
CA ASP A 154 35.55 12.75 -4.75
C ASP A 154 36.08 14.17 -5.01
N HIS A 155 35.25 15.18 -4.75
CA HIS A 155 35.65 16.58 -4.86
C HIS A 155 36.75 16.97 -3.88
N ASP A 156 36.68 16.49 -2.63
CA ASP A 156 37.70 16.80 -1.62
C ASP A 156 39.00 16.04 -1.88
N ALA A 157 38.94 14.81 -2.40
CA ALA A 157 40.10 14.04 -2.84
C ALA A 157 40.83 14.72 -4.01
N ASN A 158 40.11 15.35 -4.93
CA ASN A 158 40.68 16.08 -6.07
C ASN A 158 41.36 17.41 -5.67
N LYS A 159 41.24 17.85 -4.41
CA LYS A 159 41.88 19.08 -3.89
C LYS A 159 43.21 18.85 -3.18
N ILE A 160 43.63 17.59 -3.05
CA ILE A 160 44.89 17.15 -2.44
C ILE A 160 45.88 16.85 -3.56
#